data_AF-A0A0F9LY58-F1
#
_entry.id   AF-A0A0F9LY58-F1
#
_cell.length_a   1.000
_cell.length_b   1.000
_cell.length_c   1.000
_cell.angle_alpha   90.00
_cell.angle_beta   90.00
_cell.angle_gamma   90.00
#
_symmetry.space_group_name_H-M   'P 1'
#
loop_
_entity.id
_entity.type
_entity.pdbx_description
1 polymer ?
#
loop_
_entity_poly.entity_id
_entity_poly.type
_entity_poly.pdbx_seq_one_letter_code
_entity_poly.pdbx_strand_id
1 'polypeptide(L)'
;MNYVGDFVDDATVYIPFNTFDSNDPSASVTITNLAQTDVEVWKNGVVQTTPGSGVTLTLNIGANNGSHLIAVDTSNTTDAGWFATGNDYQVRINGTTVDGATINAWVGTFSIENRFMRGTDSALLAASVTIADGAIKSDMTHIHGSALTETAGQLAAAFVKLFDVATPLLVASDVMVGTDSAALASVLGAAVGASISADIADIPTVAEFNARSILSADYTVVSDLGTVQSGDSFARIGVAGAGLTDITINAASVTAVWAKAMSDLAQGAPSATASVLTAINYLYEAWRNKTTTTATLITLMKDDGSTALTKATIGDDATTFTKDEFISGA
;
A
#
# COMPACT_ATOMS: atom_id res chain seq x y z
N MET A 1 67.11 -15.86 28.01
CA MET A 1 67.23 -16.81 26.87
C MET A 1 67.01 -15.99 25.61
N ASN A 2 67.95 -16.02 24.66
CA ASN A 2 67.95 -15.12 23.51
C ASN A 2 67.02 -15.65 22.40
N TYR A 3 65.97 -14.90 22.05
CA TYR A 3 65.13 -15.24 20.91
C TYR A 3 65.73 -14.66 19.63
N VAL A 4 66.16 -15.55 18.72
CA VAL A 4 66.93 -15.20 17.53
C VAL A 4 66.02 -14.84 16.35
N GLY A 5 64.80 -15.36 16.33
CA GLY A 5 63.76 -14.96 15.38
C GLY A 5 62.92 -16.10 14.84
N ASP A 6 62.09 -15.74 13.86
CA ASP A 6 61.26 -16.62 13.06
C ASP A 6 61.86 -16.75 11.67
N PHE A 7 62.13 -17.97 11.25
CA PHE A 7 62.79 -18.25 9.99
C PHE A 7 61.86 -19.06 9.08
N VAL A 8 62.05 -18.87 7.78
CA VAL A 8 61.50 -19.77 6.76
C VAL A 8 62.24 -21.10 6.80
N ASP A 9 61.64 -22.12 6.19
CA ASP A 9 62.37 -23.34 5.89
C ASP A 9 63.59 -23.06 5.00
N ASP A 10 64.57 -23.97 5.00
CA ASP A 10 65.80 -23.85 4.21
C ASP A 10 66.64 -22.56 4.48
N ALA A 11 66.56 -22.00 5.69
CA ALA A 11 67.36 -20.87 6.13
C ALA A 11 68.59 -21.28 6.96
N THR A 12 69.56 -20.38 7.09
CA THR A 12 70.63 -20.51 8.09
C THR A 12 70.36 -19.57 9.27
N VAL A 13 70.23 -20.15 10.47
CA VAL A 13 70.01 -19.42 11.72
C VAL A 13 71.34 -19.19 12.42
N TYR A 14 71.70 -17.93 12.66
CA TYR A 14 72.94 -17.55 13.31
C TYR A 14 72.73 -17.19 14.78
N ILE A 15 73.40 -17.92 15.67
CA ILE A 15 73.27 -17.79 17.13
C ILE A 15 74.64 -17.44 17.72
N PRO A 16 74.95 -16.15 17.91
CA PRO A 16 76.19 -15.74 18.57
C PRO A 16 76.06 -15.93 20.10
N PHE A 17 77.17 -16.32 20.73
CA PHE A 17 77.28 -16.39 22.18
C PHE A 17 78.70 -16.06 22.63
N ASN A 18 78.83 -15.55 23.86
CA ASN A 18 80.12 -15.19 24.44
C ASN A 18 80.43 -16.02 25.69
N THR A 19 81.71 -16.19 25.98
CA THR A 19 82.22 -16.80 27.21
C THR A 19 83.21 -15.89 27.90
N PHE A 20 83.12 -15.83 29.22
CA PHE A 20 83.91 -14.93 30.07
C PHE A 20 84.65 -15.74 31.13
N ASP A 21 85.79 -15.22 31.55
CA ASP A 21 86.60 -15.75 32.63
C ASP A 21 85.84 -15.63 33.96
N SER A 22 85.91 -16.67 34.80
CA SER A 22 85.16 -16.71 36.06
C SER A 22 85.86 -15.92 37.18
N ASN A 23 87.18 -15.75 37.07
CA ASN A 23 88.02 -14.94 37.94
C ASN A 23 88.05 -13.46 37.53
N ASP A 24 87.86 -13.14 36.25
CA ASP A 24 87.63 -11.78 35.73
C ASP A 24 86.46 -11.76 34.72
N PRO A 25 85.23 -11.46 35.17
CA PRO A 25 84.06 -11.41 34.28
C PRO A 25 84.11 -10.35 33.17
N SER A 26 85.13 -9.48 33.15
CA SER A 26 85.37 -8.52 32.08
C SER A 26 86.29 -9.06 30.98
N ALA A 27 86.95 -10.20 31.22
CA ALA A 27 87.83 -10.86 30.26
C ALA A 27 87.08 -11.97 29.50
N SER A 28 87.18 -11.94 28.17
CA SER A 28 86.64 -13.00 27.31
C SER A 28 87.63 -14.16 27.23
N VAL A 29 87.13 -15.39 27.42
CA VAL A 29 87.95 -16.61 27.39
C VAL A 29 87.44 -17.55 26.32
N THR A 30 88.35 -18.25 25.63
CA THR A 30 87.95 -19.25 24.63
C THR A 30 87.35 -20.46 25.32
N ILE A 31 86.15 -20.87 24.90
CA ILE A 31 85.58 -22.16 25.31
C ILE A 31 86.45 -23.32 24.82
N THR A 32 86.71 -24.28 25.69
CA THR A 32 87.56 -25.46 25.42
C THR A 32 86.74 -26.73 25.36
N ASN A 33 87.17 -27.68 24.54
CA ASN A 33 86.48 -28.96 24.32
C ASN A 33 85.02 -28.81 23.84
N LEU A 34 84.68 -27.72 23.14
CA LEU A 34 83.39 -27.60 22.45
C LEU A 34 83.53 -28.13 21.02
N ALA A 35 82.83 -29.21 20.72
CA ALA A 35 82.65 -29.76 19.38
C ALA A 35 81.22 -29.56 18.88
N GLN A 36 81.02 -29.75 17.58
CA GLN A 36 79.71 -29.65 16.94
C GLN A 36 78.70 -30.63 17.56
N THR A 37 79.14 -31.83 17.95
CA THR A 37 78.31 -32.87 18.59
C THR A 37 77.82 -32.50 19.99
N ASP A 38 78.42 -31.47 20.60
CA ASP A 38 78.04 -30.99 21.93
C ASP A 38 76.93 -29.92 21.87
N VAL A 39 76.53 -29.52 20.65
CA VAL A 39 75.40 -28.63 20.41
C VAL A 39 74.14 -29.46 20.21
N GLU A 40 73.22 -29.32 21.17
CA GLU A 40 71.92 -29.95 21.16
C GLU A 40 70.85 -28.99 20.64
N VAL A 41 70.13 -29.38 19.60
CA VAL A 41 68.93 -28.67 19.15
C VAL A 41 67.70 -29.40 19.69
N TRP A 42 66.89 -28.70 20.45
CA TRP A 42 65.66 -29.20 21.03
C TRP A 42 64.48 -28.70 20.20
N LYS A 43 63.56 -29.59 19.82
CA LYS A 43 62.32 -29.30 19.09
C LYS A 43 61.13 -29.56 20.01
N ASN A 44 60.34 -28.53 20.31
CA ASN A 44 59.17 -28.62 21.20
C ASN A 44 59.42 -29.40 22.50
N GLY A 45 60.61 -29.23 23.11
CA GLY A 45 61.00 -29.91 24.35
C GLY A 45 61.60 -31.32 24.18
N VAL A 46 61.84 -31.78 22.95
CA VAL A 46 62.52 -33.06 22.66
C VAL A 46 63.90 -32.78 22.05
N VAL A 47 64.94 -33.46 22.52
CA VAL A 47 66.30 -33.32 21.98
C VAL A 47 66.47 -34.04 20.65
N GLN A 48 67.27 -33.45 19.75
CA GLN A 48 67.70 -34.04 18.49
C GLN A 48 68.32 -35.43 18.70
N THR A 49 67.96 -36.39 17.84
CA THR A 49 68.46 -37.77 17.92
C THR A 49 69.91 -37.90 17.51
N THR A 50 70.38 -36.98 16.65
CA THR A 50 71.78 -36.88 16.23
C THR A 50 72.32 -35.47 16.55
N PRO A 51 72.81 -35.20 17.78
CA PRO A 51 73.36 -33.91 18.16
C PRO A 51 74.45 -33.42 17.20
N GLY A 52 74.42 -32.13 16.88
CA GLY A 52 75.31 -31.50 15.91
C GLY A 52 74.90 -31.67 14.44
N SER A 53 73.90 -32.48 14.11
CA SER A 53 73.41 -32.60 12.73
C SER A 53 72.73 -31.29 12.28
N GLY A 54 73.15 -30.74 11.13
CA GLY A 54 72.72 -29.42 10.64
C GLY A 54 73.32 -28.23 11.40
N VAL A 55 74.32 -28.45 12.25
CA VAL A 55 74.99 -27.38 13.00
C VAL A 55 76.40 -27.14 12.45
N THR A 56 76.80 -25.89 12.28
CA THR A 56 78.20 -25.48 12.10
C THR A 56 78.62 -24.64 13.30
N LEU A 57 79.72 -25.02 13.95
CA LEU A 57 80.29 -24.29 15.09
C LEU A 57 81.55 -23.54 14.66
N THR A 58 81.60 -22.25 14.96
CA THR A 58 82.80 -21.42 14.78
C THR A 58 83.22 -20.86 16.14
N LEU A 59 84.43 -21.21 16.58
CA LEU A 59 85.03 -20.66 17.78
C LEU A 59 85.84 -19.40 17.46
N ASN A 60 85.80 -18.41 18.35
CA ASN A 60 86.58 -17.17 18.24
C ASN A 60 86.36 -16.46 16.90
N ILE A 61 85.09 -16.16 16.60
CA ILE A 61 84.71 -15.53 15.34
C ILE A 61 85.47 -14.21 15.14
N GLY A 62 86.08 -14.06 13.96
CA GLY A 62 86.91 -12.90 13.65
C GLY A 62 88.23 -12.83 14.44
N ALA A 63 88.74 -13.98 14.93
CA ALA A 63 89.93 -14.08 15.77
C ALA A 63 89.81 -13.40 17.15
N ASN A 64 88.58 -13.18 17.63
CA ASN A 64 88.32 -12.62 18.96
C ASN A 64 88.07 -13.73 19.98
N ASN A 65 88.89 -13.79 21.04
CA ASN A 65 88.71 -14.77 22.10
C ASN A 65 87.36 -14.62 22.79
N GLY A 66 86.67 -15.75 23.00
CA GLY A 66 85.42 -15.80 23.76
C GLY A 66 84.19 -15.29 23.03
N SER A 67 84.27 -15.02 21.73
CA SER A 67 83.11 -14.79 20.86
C SER A 67 82.92 -15.97 19.91
N HIS A 68 81.75 -16.60 19.97
CA HIS A 68 81.48 -17.86 19.28
C HIS A 68 80.20 -17.76 18.47
N LEU A 69 80.08 -18.60 17.44
CA LEU A 69 78.91 -18.65 16.57
C LEU A 69 78.47 -20.09 16.35
N ILE A 70 77.19 -20.35 16.58
CA ILE A 70 76.49 -21.53 16.11
C ILE A 70 75.65 -21.12 14.90
N ALA A 71 75.84 -21.78 13.76
CA ALA A 71 74.98 -21.66 12.60
C ALA A 71 74.17 -22.95 12.46
N VAL A 72 72.85 -22.83 12.42
CA VAL A 72 71.93 -23.95 12.23
C VAL A 72 71.38 -23.88 10.81
N ASP A 73 71.69 -24.87 10.00
CA ASP A 73 71.15 -25.05 8.65
C ASP A 73 69.82 -25.79 8.73
N THR A 74 68.72 -25.06 8.55
CA THR A 74 67.38 -25.65 8.65
C THR A 74 67.01 -26.48 7.42
N SER A 75 67.80 -26.44 6.34
CA SER A 75 67.63 -27.34 5.18
C SER A 75 68.20 -28.75 5.42
N ASN A 76 68.90 -28.95 6.55
CA ASN A 76 69.57 -30.21 6.82
C ASN A 76 68.60 -31.37 7.04
N THR A 77 68.74 -32.41 6.23
CA THR A 77 67.90 -33.63 6.28
C THR A 77 68.61 -34.83 6.90
N THR A 78 69.85 -34.68 7.39
CA THR A 78 70.69 -35.78 7.88
C THR A 78 70.10 -36.47 9.11
N ASP A 79 69.35 -35.73 9.95
CA ASP A 79 68.62 -36.30 11.09
C ASP A 79 67.11 -36.38 10.80
N ALA A 80 66.72 -37.20 9.83
CA ALA A 80 65.32 -37.52 9.50
C ALA A 80 64.38 -36.30 9.31
N GLY A 81 64.90 -35.17 8.79
CA GLY A 81 64.12 -33.94 8.65
C GLY A 81 63.76 -33.29 9.99
N TRP A 82 64.69 -33.33 10.96
CA TRP A 82 64.53 -32.74 12.29
C TRP A 82 64.04 -31.28 12.24
N PHE A 83 64.63 -30.50 11.35
CA PHE A 83 64.21 -29.15 11.01
C PHE A 83 62.98 -29.21 10.10
N ALA A 84 61.85 -28.78 10.64
CA ALA A 84 60.56 -28.83 9.97
C ALA A 84 59.71 -27.63 10.40
N THR A 85 58.89 -27.18 9.47
CA THR A 85 57.96 -26.07 9.64
C THR A 85 56.94 -26.32 10.76
N GLY A 86 56.45 -25.25 11.39
CA GLY A 86 55.46 -25.30 12.46
C GLY A 86 56.01 -25.72 13.83
N ASN A 87 57.33 -25.62 14.07
CA ASN A 87 57.94 -26.01 15.35
C ASN A 87 58.81 -24.90 15.96
N ASP A 88 58.90 -24.90 17.30
CA ASP A 88 59.85 -24.09 18.05
C ASP A 88 61.09 -24.89 18.41
N TYR A 89 62.24 -24.23 18.27
CA TYR A 89 63.56 -24.80 18.46
C TYR A 89 64.33 -24.06 19.56
N GLN A 90 65.09 -24.80 20.35
CA GLN A 90 65.96 -24.27 21.40
C GLN A 90 67.35 -24.89 21.24
N VAL A 91 68.39 -24.08 21.35
CA VAL A 91 69.77 -24.53 21.16
C VAL A 91 70.50 -24.48 22.49
N ARG A 92 71.14 -25.59 22.83
CA ARG A 92 71.90 -25.79 24.06
C ARG A 92 73.30 -26.27 23.75
N ILE A 93 74.25 -25.82 24.57
CA ILE A 93 75.58 -26.38 24.68
C ILE A 93 75.61 -27.31 25.90
N ASN A 94 76.06 -28.55 25.70
CA ASN A 94 76.09 -29.59 26.75
C ASN A 94 77.53 -30.02 27.06
N GLY A 95 77.93 -29.98 28.34
CA GLY A 95 79.14 -30.65 28.82
C GLY A 95 80.50 -30.07 28.38
N THR A 96 80.58 -28.78 28.02
CA THR A 96 81.82 -28.11 27.58
C THR A 96 82.56 -27.41 28.71
N THR A 97 83.81 -26.97 28.51
CA THR A 97 84.62 -26.33 29.57
C THR A 97 84.93 -24.86 29.27
N VAL A 98 84.58 -23.97 30.20
CA VAL A 98 84.96 -22.55 30.22
C VAL A 98 85.77 -22.29 31.48
N ASP A 99 86.96 -21.71 31.35
CA ASP A 99 87.83 -21.36 32.49
C ASP A 99 88.05 -22.52 33.48
N GLY A 100 88.31 -23.72 32.95
CA GLY A 100 88.54 -24.92 33.75
C GLY A 100 87.29 -25.55 34.38
N ALA A 101 86.10 -24.96 34.24
CA ALA A 101 84.84 -25.48 34.76
C ALA A 101 83.91 -26.01 33.65
N THR A 102 83.22 -27.13 33.91
CA THR A 102 82.22 -27.67 32.98
C THR A 102 80.91 -26.89 33.06
N ILE A 103 80.37 -26.48 31.91
CA ILE A 103 79.13 -25.71 31.80
C ILE A 103 78.09 -26.38 30.91
N ASN A 104 76.83 -26.03 31.18
CA ASN A 104 75.67 -26.32 30.35
C ASN A 104 74.92 -25.01 30.14
N ALA A 105 74.69 -24.62 28.88
CA ALA A 105 74.14 -23.31 28.59
C ALA A 105 73.12 -23.34 27.46
N TRP A 106 71.97 -22.71 27.67
CA TRP A 106 71.02 -22.40 26.60
C TRP A 106 71.47 -21.13 25.89
N VAL A 107 71.71 -21.23 24.57
CA VAL A 107 72.35 -20.17 23.79
C VAL A 107 71.40 -19.44 22.84
N GLY A 108 70.27 -20.06 22.47
CA GLY A 108 69.27 -19.39 21.64
C GLY A 108 67.97 -20.17 21.49
N THR A 109 66.93 -19.48 21.03
CA THR A 109 65.67 -20.08 20.57
C THR A 109 65.25 -19.45 19.25
N PHE A 110 64.61 -20.22 18.38
CA PHE A 110 64.07 -19.76 17.09
C PHE A 110 62.85 -20.60 16.71
N SER A 111 62.05 -20.15 15.74
CA SER A 111 60.99 -20.98 15.16
C SER A 111 61.19 -21.12 13.65
N ILE A 112 60.77 -22.27 13.10
CA ILE A 112 60.68 -22.47 11.65
C ILE A 112 59.20 -22.45 11.32
N GLU A 113 58.76 -21.40 10.64
CA GLU A 113 57.38 -21.24 10.18
C GLU A 113 56.26 -21.46 11.22
N ASN A 114 56.55 -21.44 12.54
CA ASN A 114 55.55 -21.62 13.59
C ASN A 114 54.90 -20.28 14.00
N ARG A 115 55.74 -19.25 14.12
CA ARG A 115 55.34 -17.86 14.36
C ARG A 115 55.80 -16.94 13.23
N PHE A 116 56.26 -17.52 12.12
CA PHE A 116 56.53 -16.77 10.91
C PHE A 116 55.21 -16.23 10.36
N MET A 117 54.97 -14.94 10.58
CA MET A 117 53.97 -14.21 9.82
C MET A 117 54.49 -14.06 8.38
N ARG A 118 54.39 -15.12 7.58
CA ARG A 118 54.29 -14.93 6.13
C ARG A 118 53.07 -14.04 5.96
N GLY A 119 53.11 -13.00 5.15
CA GLY A 119 51.99 -12.07 4.94
C GLY A 119 50.66 -12.70 4.47
N THR A 120 50.53 -14.02 4.53
CA THR A 120 49.43 -14.92 4.21
C THR A 120 48.54 -15.32 5.40
N ASP A 121 48.58 -14.65 6.57
CA ASP A 121 47.32 -14.48 7.34
C ASP A 121 46.28 -13.69 6.51
N SER A 122 46.73 -13.09 5.41
CA SER A 122 45.92 -12.73 4.25
C SER A 122 45.26 -13.92 3.54
N ALA A 123 45.51 -15.19 3.82
CA ALA A 123 44.90 -16.27 3.02
C ALA A 123 43.46 -16.56 3.47
N LEU A 124 43.21 -16.59 4.78
CA LEU A 124 41.86 -16.63 5.35
C LEU A 124 41.13 -15.28 5.14
N LEU A 125 41.87 -14.17 5.25
CA LEU A 125 41.33 -12.83 5.01
C LEU A 125 41.08 -12.57 3.51
N ALA A 126 41.92 -13.05 2.59
CA ALA A 126 41.72 -12.91 1.13
C ALA A 126 40.73 -13.94 0.57
N ALA A 127 40.54 -15.08 1.23
CA ALA A 127 39.45 -16.00 0.89
C ALA A 127 38.07 -15.44 1.32
N SER A 128 38.03 -14.60 2.35
CA SER A 128 36.79 -13.96 2.83
C SER A 128 36.56 -12.55 2.28
N VAL A 129 37.61 -11.90 1.75
CA VAL A 129 37.57 -10.53 1.23
C VAL A 129 38.26 -10.48 -0.13
N THR A 130 37.48 -10.33 -1.19
CA THR A 130 38.01 -10.04 -2.52
C THR A 130 38.47 -8.59 -2.58
N ILE A 131 39.78 -8.37 -2.49
CA ILE A 131 40.39 -7.05 -2.67
C ILE A 131 40.94 -6.96 -4.10
N ALA A 132 40.43 -6.02 -4.88
CA ALA A 132 40.99 -5.68 -6.19
C ALA A 132 41.11 -4.16 -6.30
N ASP A 133 42.23 -3.68 -6.83
CA ASP A 133 42.55 -2.24 -6.98
C ASP A 133 42.52 -1.44 -5.67
N GLY A 134 42.83 -2.08 -4.54
CA GLY A 134 42.90 -1.41 -3.23
C GLY A 134 41.55 -1.16 -2.56
N ALA A 135 40.44 -1.69 -3.09
CA ALA A 135 39.12 -1.61 -2.49
C ALA A 135 38.54 -3.00 -2.19
N ILE A 136 37.75 -3.08 -1.10
CA ILE A 136 36.91 -4.25 -0.80
C ILE A 136 35.78 -4.26 -1.83
N LYS A 137 35.76 -5.21 -2.76
CA LYS A 137 34.66 -5.36 -3.71
C LYS A 137 33.63 -6.32 -3.12
N SER A 138 32.39 -5.86 -2.94
CA SER A 138 31.23 -6.75 -2.88
C SER A 138 30.83 -7.10 -4.31
N ASP A 139 30.82 -8.39 -4.67
CA ASP A 139 30.22 -8.82 -5.94
C ASP A 139 28.70 -8.96 -5.80
N MET A 140 27.99 -8.98 -6.93
CA MET A 140 26.53 -9.07 -6.90
C MET A 140 26.03 -10.39 -6.31
N THR A 141 26.82 -11.47 -6.42
CA THR A 141 26.50 -12.77 -5.83
C THR A 141 26.49 -12.69 -4.30
N HIS A 142 27.46 -11.99 -3.70
CA HIS A 142 27.53 -11.72 -2.27
C HIS A 142 26.38 -10.83 -1.78
N ILE A 143 26.00 -9.83 -2.57
CA ILE A 143 24.91 -8.90 -2.21
C ILE A 143 23.55 -9.61 -2.26
N HIS A 144 23.32 -10.47 -3.25
CA HIS A 144 22.00 -11.07 -3.52
C HIS A 144 21.85 -12.52 -2.99
N GLY A 145 22.91 -13.11 -2.45
CA GLY A 145 22.92 -14.50 -1.97
C GLY A 145 22.76 -15.55 -3.08
N SER A 146 22.75 -15.15 -4.35
CA SER A 146 22.62 -16.03 -5.51
C SER A 146 23.23 -15.39 -6.75
N ALA A 147 23.74 -16.21 -7.68
CA ALA A 147 24.24 -15.73 -8.95
C ALA A 147 23.05 -15.29 -9.82
N LEU A 148 23.05 -14.03 -10.26
CA LEU A 148 22.08 -13.56 -11.24
C LEU A 148 22.43 -14.18 -12.59
N THR A 149 21.68 -15.21 -12.99
CA THR A 149 21.77 -15.81 -14.31
C THR A 149 21.05 -14.92 -15.33
N GLU A 150 21.77 -14.39 -16.30
CA GLU A 150 21.18 -13.60 -17.39
C GLU A 150 21.54 -14.13 -18.78
N THR A 151 20.70 -13.77 -19.74
CA THR A 151 21.10 -13.68 -21.15
C THR A 151 21.94 -12.41 -21.30
N ALA A 152 23.11 -12.52 -21.93
CA ALA A 152 24.20 -11.53 -21.89
C ALA A 152 23.76 -10.05 -21.84
N GLY A 153 24.04 -9.38 -20.71
CA GLY A 153 24.11 -7.92 -20.58
C GLY A 153 22.82 -7.19 -20.17
N GLN A 154 21.70 -7.87 -19.97
CA GLN A 154 20.41 -7.21 -19.69
C GLN A 154 20.24 -6.78 -18.23
N LEU A 155 20.50 -7.66 -17.27
CA LEU A 155 20.55 -7.36 -15.83
C LEU A 155 21.74 -6.46 -15.50
N ALA A 156 22.91 -6.67 -16.11
CA ALA A 156 24.06 -5.79 -15.91
C ALA A 156 23.76 -4.33 -16.35
N ALA A 157 23.14 -4.14 -17.52
CA ALA A 157 22.74 -2.81 -17.98
C ALA A 157 21.61 -2.19 -17.14
N ALA A 158 20.67 -3.00 -16.66
CA ALA A 158 19.59 -2.53 -15.79
C ALA A 158 20.10 -2.07 -14.42
N PHE A 159 21.02 -2.81 -13.80
CA PHE A 159 21.64 -2.42 -12.52
C PHE A 159 22.54 -1.19 -12.66
N VAL A 160 23.31 -1.07 -13.75
CA VAL A 160 24.10 0.15 -14.02
C VAL A 160 23.19 1.37 -14.12
N LYS A 161 22.06 1.27 -14.83
CA LYS A 161 21.11 2.38 -14.93
C LYS A 161 20.34 2.68 -13.64
N LEU A 162 20.08 1.66 -12.82
CA LEU A 162 19.40 1.80 -11.53
C LEU A 162 20.27 2.54 -10.49
N PHE A 163 21.60 2.37 -10.55
CA PHE A 163 22.55 2.95 -9.61
C PHE A 163 23.46 4.05 -10.21
N ASP A 164 23.26 4.43 -11.48
CA ASP A 164 23.99 5.55 -12.10
C ASP A 164 23.52 6.87 -11.46
N VAL A 165 24.38 7.42 -10.59
CA VAL A 165 24.12 8.67 -9.87
C VAL A 165 24.04 9.88 -10.81
N ALA A 166 24.66 9.80 -12.01
CA ALA A 166 24.63 10.89 -12.97
C ALA A 166 23.33 10.91 -13.81
N THR A 167 22.72 9.74 -14.06
CA THR A 167 21.45 9.61 -14.79
C THR A 167 20.53 8.54 -14.16
N PRO A 168 19.98 8.76 -12.96
CA PRO A 168 19.22 7.73 -12.26
C PRO A 168 17.95 7.36 -13.05
N LEU A 169 17.79 6.07 -13.37
CA LEU A 169 16.62 5.57 -14.09
C LEU A 169 15.37 5.51 -13.21
N LEU A 170 15.56 5.39 -11.88
CA LEU A 170 14.53 5.62 -10.88
C LEU A 170 14.88 6.88 -10.09
N VAL A 171 14.06 7.91 -10.20
CA VAL A 171 14.09 9.05 -9.28
C VAL A 171 13.31 8.67 -8.01
N ALA A 172 13.51 9.38 -6.88
CA ALA A 172 12.86 9.05 -5.61
C ALA A 172 11.32 8.94 -5.68
N SER A 173 10.69 9.55 -6.69
CA SER A 173 9.27 9.40 -6.99
C SER A 173 8.87 8.00 -7.46
N ASP A 174 9.78 7.21 -8.03
CA ASP A 174 9.47 5.93 -8.66
C ASP A 174 9.47 4.76 -7.65
N VAL A 175 10.05 4.96 -6.46
CA VAL A 175 9.99 4.02 -5.33
C VAL A 175 8.66 4.17 -4.55
N MET A 176 7.87 5.22 -4.82
CA MET A 176 6.58 5.42 -4.18
C MET A 176 5.47 4.62 -4.86
N VAL A 177 5.49 3.29 -4.65
CA VAL A 177 4.35 2.41 -4.96
C VAL A 177 3.18 2.85 -4.06
N GLY A 178 2.29 3.69 -4.58
CA GLY A 178 1.10 4.15 -3.86
C GLY A 178 0.61 5.56 -4.17
N THR A 179 1.35 6.39 -4.93
CA THR A 179 0.92 7.77 -5.26
C THR A 179 1.11 8.17 -6.72
N ASP A 180 1.43 7.23 -7.59
CA ASP A 180 1.43 7.38 -9.04
C ASP A 180 0.05 7.06 -9.62
N SER A 181 -0.93 7.94 -9.35
CA SER A 181 -2.21 8.00 -10.07
C SER A 181 -3.16 6.79 -9.98
N ALA A 182 -2.86 5.74 -9.21
CA ALA A 182 -3.80 4.64 -8.96
C ALA A 182 -5.11 5.12 -8.29
N ALA A 183 -5.05 6.21 -7.51
CA ALA A 183 -6.23 6.85 -6.94
C ALA A 183 -7.14 7.52 -8.00
N LEU A 184 -6.61 7.92 -9.16
CA LEU A 184 -7.45 8.46 -10.25
C LEU A 184 -8.01 7.36 -11.16
N ALA A 185 -7.27 6.28 -11.41
CA ALA A 185 -7.75 5.14 -12.19
C ALA A 185 -8.79 4.28 -11.44
N SER A 186 -8.82 4.34 -10.11
CA SER A 186 -9.77 3.58 -9.28
C SER A 186 -11.13 4.26 -9.08
N VAL A 187 -11.23 5.58 -9.27
CA VAL A 187 -12.46 6.34 -8.90
C VAL A 187 -13.41 6.52 -10.08
N LEU A 188 -12.91 6.41 -11.32
CA LEU A 188 -13.75 6.31 -12.52
C LEU A 188 -13.48 4.96 -13.16
N GLY A 189 -14.51 4.15 -13.35
CA GLY A 189 -14.40 2.84 -14.00
C GLY A 189 -13.67 2.90 -15.35
N ALA A 190 -13.18 1.75 -15.81
CA ALA A 190 -12.38 1.63 -17.04
C ALA A 190 -12.84 2.59 -18.15
N ALA A 191 -11.91 3.39 -18.66
CA ALA A 191 -12.18 4.31 -19.77
C ALA A 191 -12.86 3.53 -20.90
N VAL A 192 -13.98 4.06 -21.39
CA VAL A 192 -14.74 3.42 -22.48
C VAL A 192 -14.22 3.93 -23.84
N GLY A 193 -13.55 5.10 -23.87
CA GLY A 193 -12.88 5.67 -25.04
C GLY A 193 -11.36 5.45 -25.10
N ALA A 194 -10.68 6.17 -25.99
CA ALA A 194 -9.24 6.03 -26.25
C ALA A 194 -8.34 6.60 -25.12
N SER A 195 -8.88 7.46 -24.26
CA SER A 195 -8.21 7.97 -23.05
C SER A 195 -9.24 8.65 -22.12
N ILE A 196 -8.94 8.80 -20.83
CA ILE A 196 -9.76 9.58 -19.89
C ILE A 196 -9.93 11.03 -20.38
N SER A 197 -8.92 11.60 -21.03
CA SER A 197 -9.02 12.93 -21.63
C SER A 197 -10.05 13.00 -22.76
N ALA A 198 -10.24 11.91 -23.50
CA ALA A 198 -11.31 11.79 -24.49
C ALA A 198 -12.68 11.67 -23.79
N ASP A 199 -12.80 10.82 -22.77
CA ASP A 199 -14.05 10.63 -22.03
C ASP A 199 -14.51 11.93 -21.30
N ILE A 200 -13.57 12.73 -20.78
CA ILE A 200 -13.86 14.06 -20.20
C ILE A 200 -14.19 15.09 -21.29
N ALA A 201 -13.51 15.03 -22.44
CA ALA A 201 -13.83 15.91 -23.58
C ALA A 201 -15.22 15.60 -24.17
N ASP A 202 -15.71 14.37 -23.99
CA ASP A 202 -17.07 13.98 -24.36
C ASP A 202 -18.14 14.45 -23.34
N ILE A 203 -17.75 14.95 -22.16
CA ILE A 203 -18.68 15.63 -21.24
C ILE A 203 -19.05 16.99 -21.86
N PRO A 204 -20.34 17.25 -22.16
CA PRO A 204 -20.75 18.51 -22.78
C PRO A 204 -20.35 19.69 -21.90
N THR A 205 -19.67 20.67 -22.49
CA THR A 205 -19.44 21.96 -21.84
C THR A 205 -20.77 22.69 -21.60
N VAL A 206 -20.78 23.67 -20.70
CA VAL A 206 -21.99 24.50 -20.43
C VAL A 206 -22.52 25.14 -21.72
N ALA A 207 -21.63 25.56 -22.62
CA ALA A 207 -22.02 26.13 -23.91
C ALA A 207 -22.64 25.08 -24.84
N GLU A 208 -22.06 23.89 -24.92
CA GLU A 208 -22.61 22.78 -25.72
C GLU A 208 -23.94 22.27 -25.16
N PHE A 209 -24.06 22.15 -23.83
CA PHE A 209 -25.32 21.78 -23.17
C PHE A 209 -26.43 22.80 -23.46
N ASN A 210 -26.10 24.10 -23.47
CA ASN A 210 -27.05 25.16 -23.84
C ASN A 210 -27.34 25.24 -25.35
N ALA A 211 -26.42 24.77 -26.20
CA ALA A 211 -26.57 24.78 -27.66
C ALA A 211 -27.29 23.53 -28.21
N ARG A 212 -27.31 22.42 -27.46
CA ARG A 212 -28.09 21.24 -27.83
C ARG A 212 -29.57 21.56 -27.67
N SER A 213 -30.23 21.88 -28.78
CA SER A 213 -31.69 21.89 -28.85
C SER A 213 -32.20 20.51 -28.43
N ILE A 214 -33.06 20.48 -27.41
CA ILE A 214 -33.50 19.33 -26.59
C ILE A 214 -34.10 18.11 -27.35
N LEU A 215 -34.14 18.10 -28.69
CA LEU A 215 -34.88 17.10 -29.46
C LEU A 215 -34.24 15.70 -29.61
N SER A 216 -33.11 15.37 -28.96
CA SER A 216 -32.42 14.09 -29.21
C SER A 216 -31.90 13.32 -27.99
N ALA A 217 -32.28 13.69 -26.78
CA ALA A 217 -31.89 12.89 -25.62
C ALA A 217 -33.11 12.70 -24.72
N ASP A 218 -33.41 11.45 -24.34
CA ASP A 218 -34.39 11.05 -23.31
C ASP A 218 -33.95 11.53 -21.90
N TYR A 219 -33.47 12.76 -21.80
CA TYR A 219 -33.16 13.45 -20.56
C TYR A 219 -34.19 14.55 -20.39
N THR A 220 -35.08 14.35 -19.42
CA THR A 220 -35.99 15.39 -18.94
C THR A 220 -35.18 16.50 -18.27
N VAL A 221 -34.96 17.59 -19.00
CA VAL A 221 -34.47 18.83 -18.41
C VAL A 221 -35.62 19.43 -17.60
N VAL A 222 -35.42 19.57 -16.28
CA VAL A 222 -36.46 19.99 -15.32
C VAL A 222 -37.08 21.34 -15.66
N SER A 223 -36.39 22.20 -16.41
CA SER A 223 -36.91 23.49 -16.90
C SER A 223 -37.78 23.39 -18.15
N ASP A 224 -37.69 22.30 -18.93
CA ASP A 224 -38.47 22.05 -20.14
C ASP A 224 -39.80 21.33 -19.83
N LEU A 225 -39.87 20.74 -18.64
CA LEU A 225 -41.11 20.42 -17.95
C LEU A 225 -41.72 21.73 -17.44
N GLY A 226 -42.38 22.50 -18.32
CA GLY A 226 -43.09 23.73 -17.95
C GLY A 226 -43.77 23.60 -16.59
N THR A 227 -43.31 24.40 -15.62
CA THR A 227 -43.74 24.44 -14.21
C THR A 227 -44.04 23.07 -13.57
N VAL A 228 -43.06 22.16 -13.45
CA VAL A 228 -43.19 21.04 -12.50
C VAL A 228 -42.85 21.52 -11.08
N GLN A 229 -43.90 22.07 -10.46
CA GLN A 229 -44.12 22.47 -9.06
C GLN A 229 -43.01 23.27 -8.35
N SER A 230 -43.13 24.61 -8.45
CA SER A 230 -42.55 25.54 -7.48
C SER A 230 -43.63 26.06 -6.53
N GLY A 231 -43.53 25.76 -5.23
CA GLY A 231 -44.29 26.46 -4.19
C GLY A 231 -45.80 26.18 -4.14
N ASP A 232 -46.32 26.00 -2.93
CA ASP A 232 -47.68 26.33 -2.51
C ASP A 232 -48.84 25.44 -3.04
N SER A 233 -48.64 24.65 -4.09
CA SER A 233 -49.74 24.01 -4.84
C SER A 233 -50.19 22.64 -4.32
N PHE A 234 -49.79 22.27 -3.09
CA PHE A 234 -50.45 21.22 -2.30
C PHE A 234 -51.44 21.79 -1.28
N ALA A 235 -52.09 22.92 -1.62
CA ALA A 235 -53.52 23.04 -1.34
C ALA A 235 -54.28 21.96 -2.17
N ARG A 236 -54.01 20.68 -1.88
CA ARG A 236 -54.85 19.56 -2.29
C ARG A 236 -56.20 19.82 -1.65
N ILE A 237 -57.16 20.22 -2.48
CA ILE A 237 -58.58 20.19 -2.17
C ILE A 237 -58.87 18.82 -1.52
N GLY A 238 -59.21 18.82 -0.23
CA GLY A 238 -59.65 17.63 0.50
C GLY A 238 -58.70 17.00 1.54
N VAL A 239 -57.56 17.60 1.90
CA VAL A 239 -56.77 17.13 3.07
C VAL A 239 -57.00 18.05 4.28
N ALA A 240 -57.35 17.47 5.43
CA ALA A 240 -57.59 18.22 6.66
C ALA A 240 -56.39 19.09 7.04
N GLY A 241 -56.61 20.40 7.24
CA GLY A 241 -55.57 21.38 7.54
C GLY A 241 -55.03 22.19 6.34
N ALA A 242 -55.46 21.89 5.11
CA ALA A 242 -54.97 22.55 3.89
C ALA A 242 -55.69 23.88 3.52
N GLY A 243 -56.37 24.54 4.46
CA GLY A 243 -56.94 25.90 4.26
C GLY A 243 -58.09 26.04 3.24
N LEU A 244 -58.44 24.98 2.51
CA LEU A 244 -59.61 24.87 1.61
C LEU A 244 -60.75 24.03 2.22
N THR A 245 -60.81 23.93 3.55
CA THR A 245 -61.98 23.39 4.27
C THR A 245 -63.22 24.28 4.11
N ASP A 246 -63.04 25.49 3.57
CA ASP A 246 -64.09 26.47 3.27
C ASP A 246 -64.16 26.79 1.77
N ILE A 247 -64.43 25.79 0.92
CA ILE A 247 -65.25 26.09 -0.28
C ILE A 247 -66.65 26.38 0.26
N THR A 248 -66.82 27.55 0.86
CA THR A 248 -68.11 28.02 1.28
C THR A 248 -68.90 28.24 0.00
N ILE A 249 -69.88 27.38 -0.28
CA ILE A 249 -70.93 27.75 -1.24
C ILE A 249 -71.54 29.01 -0.63
N ASN A 250 -71.28 30.16 -1.25
CA ASN A 250 -71.70 31.44 -0.69
C ASN A 250 -73.18 31.32 -0.33
N ALA A 251 -73.51 31.57 0.95
CA ALA A 251 -74.88 31.48 1.45
C ALA A 251 -75.83 32.29 0.56
N ALA A 252 -75.40 33.43 0.00
CA ALA A 252 -76.15 34.22 -0.95
C ALA A 252 -76.49 33.45 -2.24
N SER A 253 -75.59 32.61 -2.75
CA SER A 253 -75.82 31.77 -3.94
C SER A 253 -76.83 30.66 -3.63
N VAL A 254 -76.73 30.02 -2.45
CA VAL A 254 -77.71 29.00 -2.02
C VAL A 254 -79.09 29.63 -1.83
N THR A 255 -79.16 30.76 -1.14
CA THR A 255 -80.39 31.54 -0.96
C THR A 255 -80.98 31.96 -2.30
N ALA A 256 -80.16 32.40 -3.27
CA ALA A 256 -80.64 32.78 -4.60
C ALA A 256 -81.22 31.60 -5.38
N VAL A 257 -80.64 30.41 -5.27
CA VAL A 257 -81.18 29.18 -5.90
C VAL A 257 -82.51 28.78 -5.26
N TRP A 258 -82.60 28.78 -3.93
CA TRP A 258 -83.85 28.47 -3.24
C TRP A 258 -84.95 29.49 -3.50
N ALA A 259 -84.62 30.79 -3.55
CA ALA A 259 -85.59 31.83 -3.89
C ALA A 259 -86.20 31.61 -5.29
N LYS A 260 -85.39 31.16 -6.26
CA LYS A 260 -85.89 30.78 -7.59
C LYS A 260 -86.72 29.50 -7.58
N ALA A 261 -86.45 28.57 -6.66
CA ALA A 261 -87.21 27.33 -6.51
C ALA A 261 -88.59 27.51 -5.83
N MET A 262 -88.88 28.73 -5.36
CA MET A 262 -90.10 29.06 -4.62
C MET A 262 -90.89 30.18 -5.30
N SER A 263 -90.53 30.55 -6.54
CA SER A 263 -91.27 31.53 -7.31
C SER A 263 -92.41 30.86 -8.09
N ASP A 264 -93.59 31.48 -8.05
CA ASP A 264 -94.77 31.05 -8.82
C ASP A 264 -94.45 30.83 -10.29
N LEU A 265 -94.86 29.68 -10.82
CA LEU A 265 -94.74 29.29 -12.21
C LEU A 265 -95.68 30.10 -13.11
N ALA A 266 -95.45 30.10 -14.41
CA ALA A 266 -96.48 30.51 -15.36
C ALA A 266 -97.61 29.46 -15.44
N GLN A 267 -98.79 29.83 -15.96
CA GLN A 267 -99.87 28.86 -16.21
C GLN A 267 -99.41 27.80 -17.22
N GLY A 268 -99.74 26.52 -16.95
CA GLY A 268 -99.25 25.40 -17.76
C GLY A 268 -98.65 24.28 -16.91
N ALA A 269 -98.95 23.04 -17.26
CA ALA A 269 -98.24 21.90 -16.69
C ALA A 269 -96.80 21.87 -17.22
N PRO A 270 -95.81 21.45 -16.42
CA PRO A 270 -94.44 21.28 -16.89
C PRO A 270 -94.38 20.30 -18.05
N SER A 271 -93.55 20.60 -19.06
CA SER A 271 -93.22 19.64 -20.13
C SER A 271 -92.45 18.43 -19.57
N ALA A 272 -92.53 17.28 -20.23
CA ALA A 272 -91.73 16.09 -19.89
C ALA A 272 -90.20 16.33 -19.90
N THR A 273 -89.73 17.40 -20.56
CA THR A 273 -88.32 17.83 -20.59
C THR A 273 -88.05 19.10 -19.78
N ALA A 274 -88.96 19.50 -18.89
CA ALA A 274 -88.80 20.68 -18.06
C ALA A 274 -87.55 20.61 -17.17
N SER A 275 -87.00 21.78 -16.83
CA SER A 275 -85.86 21.87 -15.91
C SER A 275 -86.24 21.33 -14.52
N VAL A 276 -85.25 20.83 -13.76
CA VAL A 276 -85.43 20.38 -12.37
C VAL A 276 -86.06 21.47 -11.51
N LEU A 277 -85.68 22.74 -11.73
CA LEU A 277 -86.25 23.89 -11.04
C LEU A 277 -87.76 24.00 -11.31
N THR A 278 -88.16 23.98 -12.58
CA THR A 278 -89.58 24.05 -12.98
C THR A 278 -90.40 22.89 -12.40
N ALA A 279 -89.85 21.67 -12.41
CA ALA A 279 -90.52 20.50 -11.87
C ALA A 279 -90.72 20.57 -10.34
N ILE A 280 -89.72 21.05 -9.61
CA ILE A 280 -89.80 21.22 -8.15
C ILE A 280 -90.80 22.32 -7.78
N ASN A 281 -90.79 23.47 -8.47
CA ASN A 281 -91.77 24.54 -8.21
C ASN A 281 -93.20 24.04 -8.45
N TYR A 282 -93.41 23.24 -9.50
CA TYR A 282 -94.73 22.69 -9.80
C TYR A 282 -95.20 21.72 -8.70
N LEU A 283 -94.32 20.86 -8.20
CA LEU A 283 -94.63 19.97 -7.09
C LEU A 283 -94.98 20.76 -5.82
N TYR A 284 -94.21 21.82 -5.53
CA TYR A 284 -94.47 22.69 -4.39
C TYR A 284 -95.83 23.38 -4.50
N GLU A 285 -96.14 24.00 -5.64
CA GLU A 285 -97.44 24.63 -5.90
C GLU A 285 -98.59 23.62 -5.86
N ALA A 286 -98.41 22.43 -6.43
CA ALA A 286 -99.43 21.37 -6.43
C ALA A 286 -99.80 20.88 -5.03
N TRP A 287 -98.88 20.96 -4.07
CA TRP A 287 -99.16 20.58 -2.68
C TRP A 287 -99.63 21.74 -1.81
N ARG A 288 -99.15 22.96 -2.08
CA ARG A 288 -99.42 24.13 -1.24
C ARG A 288 -100.66 24.91 -1.68
N ASN A 289 -100.91 25.03 -2.98
CA ASN A 289 -101.96 25.91 -3.49
C ASN A 289 -103.34 25.24 -3.44
N LYS A 290 -104.37 26.07 -3.48
CA LYS A 290 -105.77 25.63 -3.48
C LYS A 290 -106.04 24.73 -4.69
N THR A 291 -106.65 23.57 -4.45
CA THR A 291 -107.21 22.73 -5.51
C THR A 291 -108.74 22.76 -5.43
N THR A 292 -109.40 22.94 -6.57
CA THR A 292 -110.86 22.86 -6.68
C THR A 292 -111.24 21.67 -7.54
N THR A 293 -112.27 20.94 -7.12
CA THR A 293 -112.80 19.79 -7.86
C THR A 293 -114.28 20.03 -8.12
N THR A 294 -114.67 19.89 -9.37
CA THR A 294 -116.07 19.95 -9.84
C THR A 294 -116.47 18.57 -10.37
N ALA A 295 -117.68 18.44 -10.93
CA ALA A 295 -118.12 17.17 -11.52
C ALA A 295 -117.24 16.70 -12.71
N THR A 296 -116.54 17.61 -13.38
CA THR A 296 -115.79 17.29 -14.62
C THR A 296 -114.33 17.75 -14.62
N LEU A 297 -113.89 18.54 -13.64
CA LEU A 297 -112.54 19.13 -13.61
C LEU A 297 -111.94 19.09 -12.21
N ILE A 298 -110.64 18.80 -12.16
CA ILE A 298 -109.77 19.17 -11.04
C ILE A 298 -108.85 20.31 -11.49
N THR A 299 -108.82 21.39 -10.73
CA THR A 299 -108.04 22.60 -11.05
C THR A 299 -107.11 22.93 -9.90
N LEU A 300 -105.82 23.02 -10.21
CA LEU A 300 -104.82 23.56 -9.30
C LEU A 300 -104.76 25.08 -9.51
N MET A 301 -104.99 25.86 -8.46
CA MET A 301 -104.96 27.32 -8.52
C MET A 301 -103.54 27.86 -8.30
N LYS A 302 -103.28 29.10 -8.72
CA LYS A 302 -102.12 29.88 -8.28
C LYS A 302 -102.31 30.33 -6.83
N ASP A 303 -101.29 30.95 -6.24
CA ASP A 303 -101.36 31.41 -4.84
C ASP A 303 -102.42 32.50 -4.60
N ASP A 304 -102.83 33.21 -5.66
CA ASP A 304 -103.94 34.17 -5.59
C ASP A 304 -105.32 33.51 -5.30
N GLY A 305 -105.40 32.18 -5.31
CA GLY A 305 -106.58 31.38 -5.04
C GLY A 305 -107.72 31.52 -6.06
N SER A 306 -107.49 32.21 -7.18
CA SER A 306 -108.52 32.58 -8.18
C SER A 306 -108.10 32.36 -9.64
N THR A 307 -106.79 32.36 -9.94
CA THR A 307 -106.26 31.99 -11.26
C THR A 307 -105.93 30.50 -11.30
N ALA A 308 -106.30 29.79 -12.36
CA ALA A 308 -105.91 28.40 -12.55
C ALA A 308 -104.44 28.31 -12.99
N LEU A 309 -103.63 27.49 -12.33
CA LEU A 309 -102.28 27.12 -12.78
C LEU A 309 -102.37 26.02 -13.85
N THR A 310 -103.05 24.94 -13.51
CA THR A 310 -103.31 23.78 -14.37
C THR A 310 -104.68 23.17 -14.09
N LYS A 311 -105.25 22.48 -15.08
CA LYS A 311 -106.51 21.74 -14.94
C LYS A 311 -106.44 20.39 -15.64
N ALA A 312 -107.19 19.42 -15.13
CA ALA A 312 -107.37 18.11 -15.76
C ALA A 312 -108.85 17.73 -15.73
N THR A 313 -109.34 17.12 -16.80
CA THR A 313 -110.68 16.55 -16.83
C THR A 313 -110.70 15.32 -15.94
N ILE A 314 -111.77 15.18 -15.15
CA ILE A 314 -112.03 14.00 -14.34
C ILE A 314 -113.38 13.38 -14.72
N GLY A 315 -113.47 12.07 -14.57
CA GLY A 315 -114.70 11.31 -14.78
C GLY A 315 -114.79 10.12 -13.83
N ASP A 316 -116.01 9.74 -13.48
CA ASP A 316 -116.31 8.53 -12.73
C ASP A 316 -117.54 7.88 -13.37
N ASP A 317 -117.35 6.70 -13.96
CA ASP A 317 -118.43 5.92 -14.57
C ASP A 317 -119.04 4.88 -13.60
N ALA A 318 -118.81 5.07 -12.30
CA ALA A 318 -119.12 4.17 -11.19
C ALA A 318 -118.29 2.86 -11.16
N THR A 319 -117.36 2.66 -12.10
CA THR A 319 -116.43 1.53 -12.10
C THR A 319 -114.97 1.97 -12.08
N THR A 320 -114.64 3.04 -12.79
CA THR A 320 -113.28 3.57 -12.94
C THR A 320 -113.30 5.08 -12.80
N PHE A 321 -112.50 5.58 -11.87
CA PHE A 321 -112.17 6.99 -11.82
C PHE A 321 -111.01 7.28 -12.78
N THR A 322 -111.18 8.24 -13.69
CA THR A 322 -110.13 8.72 -14.58
C THR A 322 -109.80 10.18 -14.28
N LYS A 323 -108.50 10.51 -14.34
CA LYS A 323 -107.99 11.87 -14.37
C LYS A 323 -107.03 11.99 -15.54
N ASP A 324 -107.36 12.86 -16.48
CA ASP A 324 -106.52 13.14 -17.64
C ASP A 324 -105.22 13.86 -17.23
N GLU A 325 -104.30 14.03 -18.19
CA GLU A 325 -103.09 14.80 -17.98
C GLU A 325 -103.42 16.27 -17.67
N PHE A 326 -102.65 16.89 -16.77
CA PHE A 326 -102.80 18.31 -16.49
C PHE A 326 -102.41 19.14 -17.72
N ILE A 327 -103.29 20.05 -18.11
CA ILE A 327 -103.07 21.03 -19.17
C ILE A 327 -103.02 22.45 -18.58
N SER A 328 -102.85 23.46 -19.45
CA SER A 328 -102.88 24.87 -19.06
C SER A 328 -104.16 25.25 -18.31
N GLY A 329 -104.02 26.07 -17.27
CA GLY A 329 -105.14 26.64 -16.51
C GLY A 329 -105.96 27.66 -17.32
N ALA A 330 -105.36 28.27 -18.35
CA ALA A 330 -105.99 29.27 -19.21
C ALA A 330 -107.23 28.74 -19.95
#